data_AF-A0A1A7WE39-F1
#
_entry.id   AF-A0A1A7WE39-F1
#
_cell.length_a   1.000
_cell.length_b   1.000
_cell.length_c   1.000
_cell.angle_alpha   90.00
_cell.angle_beta   90.00
_cell.angle_gamma   90.00
#
_symmetry.space_group_name_H-M   'P 1'
#
loop_
_entity.id
_entity.type
_entity.pdbx_description
1 polymer ?
#
loop_
_entity_poly.entity_id
_entity_poly.type
_entity_poly.pdbx_seq_one_letter_code
_entity_poly.pdbx_strand_id
1 'polypeptide(L)'
;MKLNQSVRTYVENRPRYAGYSFEKLFPDVLFPADSDHNKLKASQARDLLSKMLVIDASKRISVDEALQHPYINVWYDPAEVEAPPPKTLDKQLDEREHTVEEWKELIYKERTTCHPCQRSPLTPAVTQLWALKQTAVWTATPLWVLWPAADN
;
A
#
# COMPACT_ATOMS: atom_id res chain seq x y z
N MET A 1 11.42 18.73 -13.03
CA MET A 1 12.30 17.61 -13.42
C MET A 1 13.21 18.02 -14.61
N LYS A 2 14.55 17.87 -14.54
CA LYS A 2 15.44 18.22 -15.67
C LYS A 2 15.79 16.95 -16.46
N LEU A 3 15.26 16.83 -17.68
CA LEU A 3 15.58 15.72 -18.59
C LEU A 3 16.99 15.90 -19.18
N ASN A 4 17.72 14.79 -19.32
CA ASN A 4 18.97 14.71 -20.09
C ASN A 4 18.71 15.13 -21.55
N GLN A 5 19.69 15.76 -22.19
CA GLN A 5 19.56 16.36 -23.53
C GLN A 5 19.05 15.36 -24.58
N SER A 6 19.60 14.14 -24.63
CA SER A 6 19.17 13.12 -25.61
C SER A 6 17.72 12.68 -25.38
N VAL A 7 17.32 12.54 -24.10
CA VAL A 7 15.95 12.17 -23.72
C VAL A 7 14.99 13.31 -24.03
N ARG A 8 15.40 14.56 -23.82
CA ARG A 8 14.59 15.75 -24.14
C ARG A 8 14.27 15.82 -25.63
N THR A 9 15.28 15.72 -26.49
CA THR A 9 15.09 15.72 -27.95
C THR A 9 14.13 14.61 -28.39
N TYR A 10 14.25 13.41 -27.80
CA TYR A 10 13.35 12.31 -28.10
C TYR A 10 11.89 12.61 -27.71
N VAL A 11 11.67 13.11 -26.49
CA VAL A 11 10.33 13.43 -25.98
C VAL A 11 9.69 14.57 -26.79
N GLU A 12 10.46 15.59 -27.17
CA GLU A 12 9.97 16.74 -27.95
C GLU A 12 9.55 16.36 -29.37
N ASN A 13 10.17 15.33 -29.96
CA ASN A 13 9.86 14.83 -31.30
C ASN A 13 8.68 13.86 -31.35
N ARG A 14 8.09 13.48 -30.21
CA ARG A 14 6.89 12.64 -30.18
C ARG A 14 5.65 13.43 -30.64
N PRO A 15 4.64 12.75 -31.22
CA PRO A 15 3.35 13.38 -31.47
C PRO A 15 2.79 14.01 -30.19
N ARG A 16 2.29 15.24 -30.29
CA ARG A 16 1.67 15.94 -29.17
C ARG A 16 0.25 15.40 -28.97
N TYR A 17 -0.03 14.88 -27.79
CA TYR A 17 -1.36 14.44 -27.40
C TYR A 17 -1.97 15.49 -26.47
N ALA A 18 -3.19 15.93 -26.78
CA ALA A 18 -4.00 16.67 -25.82
C ALA A 18 -4.39 15.71 -24.69
N GLY A 19 -4.23 16.16 -23.43
CA GLY A 19 -4.65 15.38 -22.28
C GLY A 19 -6.17 15.14 -22.29
N TYR A 20 -6.59 14.04 -21.69
CA TYR A 20 -8.00 13.80 -21.40
C TYR A 20 -8.36 14.37 -20.03
N SER A 21 -9.62 14.78 -19.85
CA SER A 21 -10.10 15.14 -18.52
C SER A 21 -10.23 13.88 -17.65
N PHE A 22 -10.12 14.06 -16.34
CA PHE A 22 -10.21 12.94 -15.40
C PHE A 22 -11.61 12.33 -15.36
N GLU A 23 -12.68 13.04 -15.72
CA GLU A 23 -14.02 12.43 -15.86
C GLU A 23 -14.07 11.47 -17.05
N LYS A 24 -13.34 11.77 -18.13
CA LYS A 24 -13.28 10.89 -19.30
C LYS A 24 -12.38 9.67 -19.06
N LEU A 25 -11.29 9.85 -18.31
CA LEU A 25 -10.39 8.75 -17.94
C LEU A 25 -11.04 7.83 -16.89
N PHE A 26 -11.75 8.41 -15.93
CA PHE A 26 -12.39 7.69 -14.82
C PHE A 26 -13.87 8.08 -14.72
N PRO A 27 -14.74 7.57 -15.64
CA PRO A 27 -16.16 7.89 -15.63
C PRO A 27 -16.88 7.33 -14.38
N ASP A 28 -18.01 7.94 -14.02
CA ASP A 28 -18.80 7.58 -12.83
C ASP A 28 -19.25 6.12 -12.81
N VAL A 29 -19.39 5.49 -13.99
CA VAL A 29 -19.76 4.07 -14.13
C VAL A 29 -18.72 3.13 -13.51
N LEU A 30 -17.46 3.57 -13.39
CA LEU A 30 -16.41 2.77 -12.74
C LEU A 30 -16.49 2.81 -11.22
N PHE A 31 -17.33 3.67 -10.65
CA PHE A 31 -17.51 3.79 -9.22
C PHE A 31 -18.88 3.23 -8.82
N PRO A 32 -18.97 2.46 -7.72
CA PRO A 32 -20.26 1.99 -7.22
C PRO A 32 -21.15 3.19 -6.88
N ALA A 33 -22.35 3.27 -7.44
CA ALA A 33 -23.25 4.41 -7.35
C ALA A 33 -24.45 4.17 -6.40
N ASP A 34 -24.36 3.12 -5.60
CA ASP A 34 -25.46 2.51 -4.84
C ASP A 34 -26.03 3.42 -3.74
N SER A 35 -25.33 4.50 -3.40
CA SER A 35 -25.76 5.51 -2.42
C SER A 35 -25.14 6.88 -2.71
N ASP A 36 -25.75 7.96 -2.20
CA ASP A 36 -25.19 9.31 -2.31
C ASP A 36 -23.85 9.47 -1.58
N HIS A 37 -23.61 8.65 -0.55
CA HIS A 37 -22.32 8.56 0.12
C HIS A 37 -21.22 8.05 -0.85
N ASN A 38 -21.55 7.15 -1.77
CA ASN A 38 -20.59 6.62 -2.74
C ASN A 38 -20.30 7.59 -3.90
N LYS A 39 -21.25 8.47 -4.27
CA LYS A 39 -21.00 9.54 -5.27
C LYS A 39 -19.98 10.56 -4.78
N LEU A 40 -20.05 10.95 -3.50
CA LEU A 40 -19.04 11.81 -2.86
C LEU A 40 -17.67 11.13 -2.85
N LYS A 41 -17.63 9.81 -2.63
CA LYS A 41 -16.38 9.02 -2.69
C LYS A 41 -15.81 8.92 -4.11
N ALA A 42 -16.64 8.80 -5.14
CA ALA A 42 -16.19 8.82 -6.53
C ALA A 42 -15.51 10.14 -6.91
N SER A 43 -16.11 11.27 -6.52
CA SER A 43 -15.50 12.59 -6.75
C SER A 43 -14.18 12.76 -5.99
N GLN A 44 -14.13 12.32 -4.72
CA GLN A 44 -12.91 12.37 -3.91
C GLN A 44 -11.80 11.47 -4.47
N ALA A 45 -12.14 10.27 -4.93
CA ALA A 45 -11.18 9.36 -5.56
C ALA A 45 -10.60 9.95 -6.85
N ARG A 46 -11.44 10.54 -7.69
CA ARG A 46 -11.02 11.19 -8.94
C ARG A 46 -10.11 12.39 -8.68
N ASP A 47 -10.43 13.21 -7.68
CA ASP A 47 -9.58 14.35 -7.28
C ASP A 47 -8.19 13.88 -6.83
N LEU A 48 -8.13 12.85 -5.99
CA LEU A 48 -6.86 12.27 -5.55
C LEU A 48 -6.03 11.74 -6.73
N LEU A 49 -6.66 10.98 -7.64
CA LEU A 49 -6.01 10.47 -8.85
C LEU A 49 -5.48 11.61 -9.72
N SER A 50 -6.19 12.74 -9.78
CA SER A 50 -5.74 13.91 -10.54
C SER A 50 -4.44 14.53 -9.99
N LYS A 51 -4.26 14.47 -8.67
CA LYS A 51 -3.08 14.97 -7.97
C LYS A 51 -1.92 13.97 -7.96
N MET A 52 -2.21 12.67 -8.04
CA MET A 52 -1.21 11.59 -8.10
C MET A 52 -0.70 11.33 -9.52
N LEU A 53 -1.57 11.32 -10.54
CA LEU A 53 -1.23 11.01 -11.94
C LEU A 53 -0.68 12.24 -12.68
N VAL A 54 0.22 12.96 -12.03
CA VAL A 54 0.91 14.12 -12.58
C VAL A 54 2.29 13.69 -13.08
N ILE A 55 2.57 13.98 -14.35
CA ILE A 55 3.84 13.61 -15.01
C ILE A 55 5.03 14.31 -14.34
N ASP A 56 4.89 15.60 -14.03
CA ASP A 56 5.93 16.35 -13.34
C ASP A 56 5.93 16.05 -11.84
N ALA A 57 6.97 15.39 -11.36
CA ALA A 57 7.11 15.04 -9.95
C ALA A 57 7.08 16.25 -9.01
N SER A 58 7.51 17.43 -9.47
CA SER A 58 7.50 18.65 -8.65
C SER A 58 6.10 19.21 -8.41
N LYS A 59 5.11 18.81 -9.22
CA LYS A 59 3.70 19.20 -9.07
C LYS A 59 2.83 18.05 -8.54
N ARG A 60 3.41 16.86 -8.40
CA ARG A 60 2.73 15.68 -7.87
C ARG A 60 2.56 15.86 -6.37
N ILE A 61 1.40 15.46 -5.86
CA ILE A 61 1.13 15.45 -4.43
C ILE A 61 2.18 14.65 -3.66
N SER A 62 2.59 15.16 -2.49
CA SER A 62 3.48 14.44 -1.59
C SER A 62 2.75 13.29 -0.89
N VAL A 63 3.52 12.37 -0.29
CA VAL A 63 2.94 11.25 0.47
C VAL A 63 2.11 11.78 1.65
N ASP A 64 2.64 12.76 2.39
CA ASP A 64 1.97 13.33 3.56
C ASP A 64 0.65 14.02 3.19
N GLU A 65 0.64 14.80 2.10
CA GLU A 65 -0.58 15.43 1.59
C GLU A 65 -1.61 14.39 1.08
N ALA A 66 -1.14 13.28 0.50
CA ALA A 66 -2.02 12.21 0.05
C ALA A 66 -2.67 11.47 1.24
N LEU A 67 -1.93 11.27 2.33
CA LEU A 67 -2.47 10.67 3.56
C LEU A 67 -3.55 11.55 4.20
N GLN A 68 -3.39 12.88 4.14
CA GLN A 68 -4.37 13.84 4.62
C GLN A 68 -5.60 14.01 3.69
N HIS A 69 -5.58 13.40 2.51
CA HIS A 69 -6.65 13.57 1.55
C HIS A 69 -7.98 12.98 2.08
N PRO A 70 -9.14 13.65 1.92
CA PRO A 70 -10.44 13.19 2.46
C PRO A 70 -10.85 11.76 2.04
N TYR A 71 -10.29 11.28 0.93
CA TYR A 71 -10.48 9.91 0.47
C TYR A 71 -9.72 8.88 1.32
N ILE A 72 -8.46 9.16 1.68
CA ILE A 72 -7.56 8.26 2.42
C ILE A 72 -7.68 8.46 3.94
N ASN A 73 -7.89 9.70 4.39
CA ASN A 73 -7.88 10.09 5.80
C ASN A 73 -8.88 9.34 6.70
N VAL A 74 -9.87 8.65 6.12
CA VAL A 74 -10.78 7.75 6.85
C VAL A 74 -10.04 6.59 7.52
N TRP A 75 -8.88 6.21 6.98
CA TRP A 75 -8.04 5.12 7.45
C TRP A 75 -6.74 5.62 8.12
N TYR A 76 -6.66 6.90 8.44
CA TYR A 76 -5.46 7.47 9.05
C TYR A 76 -5.31 6.99 10.49
N ASP A 77 -4.26 6.21 10.76
CA ASP A 77 -3.81 5.87 12.11
C ASP A 77 -2.37 6.37 12.32
N PRO A 78 -2.12 7.29 13.27
CA PRO A 78 -0.78 7.79 13.56
C PRO A 78 0.20 6.68 13.98
N ALA A 79 -0.28 5.59 14.59
CA ALA A 79 0.58 4.47 14.97
C ALA A 79 1.10 3.67 13.75
N GLU A 80 0.34 3.67 12.65
CA GLU A 80 0.75 3.03 11.39
C GLU A 80 1.56 3.99 10.50
N VAL A 81 1.17 5.27 10.48
CA VAL A 81 1.81 6.29 9.62
C VAL A 81 3.16 6.73 10.15
N GLU A 82 3.29 6.94 11.47
CA GLU A 82 4.51 7.43 12.11
C GLU A 82 5.36 6.29 12.70
N ALA A 83 5.12 5.05 12.26
CA ALA A 83 5.90 3.91 12.69
C ALA A 83 7.39 4.15 12.40
N PRO A 84 8.29 3.87 13.38
CA PRO A 84 9.70 4.10 13.18
C PRO A 84 10.19 3.25 12.00
N PRO A 85 11.00 3.82 11.10
CA PRO A 85 11.49 3.07 9.96
C PRO A 85 12.26 1.84 10.46
N PRO A 86 12.11 0.67 9.80
CA PRO A 86 12.99 -0.45 10.07
C PRO A 86 14.43 -0.01 9.85
N LYS A 87 15.39 -0.70 10.50
CA LYS A 87 16.82 -0.41 10.44
C LYS A 87 17.20 0.10 9.05
N THR A 88 17.71 1.33 9.01
CA THR A 88 18.00 2.03 7.76
C THR A 88 18.83 1.12 6.88
N LEU A 89 18.34 0.85 5.67
CA LEU A 89 19.11 0.13 4.67
C LEU A 89 20.41 0.92 4.46
N ASP A 90 21.55 0.26 4.65
CA ASP A 90 22.86 0.90 4.53
C ASP A 90 23.07 1.26 3.05
N LYS A 91 22.65 2.48 2.65
CA LYS A 91 22.78 2.97 1.25
C LYS A 91 24.21 2.91 0.73
N GLN A 92 25.19 2.87 1.64
CA GLN A 92 26.59 2.65 1.29
C GLN A 92 26.89 1.26 0.74
N LEU A 93 26.07 0.24 1.01
CA LEU A 93 26.19 -1.09 0.40
C LEU A 93 25.73 -1.07 -1.07
N ASP A 94 24.72 -0.26 -1.40
CA ASP A 94 24.19 -0.15 -2.76
C ASP A 94 25.03 0.80 -3.65
N GLU A 95 25.63 1.83 -3.05
CA GLU A 95 26.48 2.79 -3.78
C GLU A 95 27.89 2.25 -4.06
N ARG A 96 28.30 1.17 -3.38
CA ARG A 96 29.61 0.53 -3.61
C ARG A 96 29.50 -0.52 -4.71
N GLU A 97 30.45 -0.47 -5.65
CA GLU A 97 30.63 -1.55 -6.60
C GLU A 97 31.27 -2.74 -5.89
N HIS A 98 30.53 -3.84 -5.80
CA HIS A 98 30.99 -5.11 -5.23
C HIS A 98 31.24 -6.13 -6.35
N THR A 99 32.29 -6.94 -6.19
CA THR A 99 32.53 -8.07 -7.08
C THR A 99 31.50 -9.19 -6.86
N VAL A 100 31.39 -10.13 -7.80
CA VAL A 100 30.43 -11.25 -7.69
C VAL A 100 30.71 -12.10 -6.46
N GLU A 101 31.99 -12.27 -6.12
CA GLU A 101 32.47 -12.98 -4.94
C GLU A 101 32.08 -12.26 -3.65
N GLU A 102 32.25 -10.94 -3.60
CA GLU A 102 31.82 -10.12 -2.45
C GLU A 102 30.31 -10.13 -2.26
N TRP A 103 29.53 -10.02 -3.35
CA TRP A 103 28.08 -10.15 -3.29
C TRP A 103 27.65 -11.52 -2.74
N LYS A 104 28.31 -12.59 -3.18
CA LYS A 104 28.03 -13.94 -2.70
C LYS A 104 28.27 -14.06 -1.19
N GLU A 105 29.34 -13.48 -0.68
CA GLU A 105 29.65 -13.45 0.75
C GLU A 105 28.65 -12.59 1.53
N LEU A 106 28.31 -11.39 1.04
CA LEU A 106 27.33 -10.50 1.67
C LEU A 106 25.94 -11.16 1.76
N ILE A 107 25.47 -11.78 0.68
CA ILE A 107 24.19 -12.50 0.64
C ILE A 107 24.23 -13.72 1.58
N TYR A 108 25.32 -14.47 1.57
CA TYR A 108 25.47 -15.62 2.47
C TYR A 108 25.50 -15.21 3.94
N LYS A 109 26.18 -14.09 4.24
CA LYS A 109 26.22 -13.48 5.57
C LYS A 109 24.84 -13.01 6.01
N GLU A 110 24.06 -12.36 5.14
CA GLU A 110 22.69 -11.95 5.48
C GLU A 110 21.81 -13.15 5.79
N ARG A 111 21.85 -14.18 4.94
CA ARG A 111 21.10 -15.43 5.15
C ARG A 111 21.41 -16.10 6.49
N THR A 112 22.68 -16.08 6.90
CA THR A 112 23.14 -16.73 8.13
C THR A 112 23.01 -15.85 9.38
N THR A 113 23.12 -14.54 9.22
CA THR A 113 22.97 -13.52 10.28
C THR A 113 21.50 -13.24 10.59
N CYS A 114 20.57 -13.62 9.70
CA CYS A 114 19.14 -13.64 9.98
C CYS A 114 18.82 -14.68 11.07
N HIS A 115 19.22 -14.37 12.31
CA HIS A 115 18.67 -14.93 13.52
C HIS A 115 17.16 -14.72 13.51
N PRO A 116 16.37 -15.59 14.17
CA PRO A 116 14.92 -15.49 14.21
C PRO A 116 14.49 -14.26 15.03
N CYS A 117 14.62 -13.07 14.45
CA CYS A 117 14.26 -11.80 15.05
C CYS A 117 13.76 -10.82 13.98
N GLN A 118 12.85 -11.29 13.14
CA GLN A 118 11.83 -10.46 12.48
C GLN A 118 10.43 -11.11 12.56
N ARG A 119 10.14 -11.78 13.67
CA ARG A 119 8.78 -11.67 14.22
C ARG A 119 8.87 -10.57 15.25
N SER A 120 8.46 -9.35 14.89
CA SER A 120 8.08 -8.40 15.92
C SER A 120 7.13 -9.12 16.88
N PRO A 121 7.36 -9.15 18.20
CA PRO A 121 6.27 -9.50 19.09
C PRO A 121 5.21 -8.43 18.83
N LEU A 122 4.10 -8.82 18.20
CA LEU A 122 2.87 -8.05 18.26
C LEU A 122 2.72 -7.68 19.75
N THR A 123 2.59 -6.39 20.03
CA THR A 123 2.50 -5.89 21.40
C THR A 123 1.50 -6.75 22.20
N PRO A 124 1.67 -6.89 23.53
CA PRO A 124 0.78 -7.74 24.34
C PRO A 124 -0.72 -7.46 24.10
N ALA A 125 -1.06 -6.22 23.71
CA ALA A 125 -2.41 -5.79 23.34
C ALA A 125 -2.95 -6.45 22.05
N VAL A 126 -2.14 -6.58 21.00
CA VAL A 126 -2.57 -7.17 19.72
C VAL A 126 -2.65 -8.70 19.81
N THR A 127 -1.79 -9.32 20.62
CA THR A 127 -1.84 -10.77 20.90
C THR A 127 -3.11 -11.14 21.68
N GLN A 128 -3.57 -10.29 22.61
CA GLN A 128 -4.85 -10.50 23.30
C GLN A 128 -6.05 -10.33 22.37
N LEU A 129 -6.05 -9.37 21.45
CA LEU A 129 -7.12 -9.18 20.46
C LEU A 129 -7.23 -10.34 19.46
N TRP A 130 -6.10 -10.96 19.07
CA TRP A 130 -6.10 -12.16 18.22
C TRP A 130 -6.60 -13.40 18.96
N ALA A 131 -6.20 -13.59 20.23
CA ALA A 131 -6.70 -14.66 21.08
C ALA A 131 -8.21 -14.50 21.37
N LEU A 132 -8.69 -13.28 21.64
CA LEU A 132 -10.12 -13.03 21.88
C LEU A 132 -10.96 -13.24 20.60
N LYS A 133 -10.44 -12.86 19.42
CA LYS A 133 -11.14 -13.09 18.14
C LYS A 133 -11.15 -14.56 17.71
N GLN A 134 -10.17 -15.39 18.08
CA GLN A 134 -10.21 -16.84 17.83
C GLN A 134 -11.11 -17.59 18.81
N THR A 135 -11.20 -17.15 20.07
CA THR A 135 -12.09 -17.80 21.06
C THR A 135 -13.57 -17.47 20.81
N ALA A 136 -13.86 -16.35 20.14
CA ALA A 136 -15.22 -15.93 19.78
C ALA A 136 -15.81 -16.68 18.56
N VAL A 137 -15.01 -17.37 17.75
CA VAL A 137 -15.52 -18.23 16.66
C VAL A 137 -15.98 -19.60 17.16
N TRP A 138 -15.50 -20.05 18.32
CA TRP A 138 -15.76 -21.40 18.85
C TRP A 138 -16.76 -21.48 20.01
N THR A 139 -17.39 -20.37 20.42
CA THR A 139 -18.28 -20.38 21.61
C THR A 139 -19.65 -19.73 21.44
N ALA A 140 -20.08 -19.35 20.23
CA ALA A 140 -21.39 -18.73 20.03
C ALA A 140 -22.19 -19.30 18.86
N THR A 141 -22.63 -20.56 18.97
CA THR A 141 -24.04 -20.96 18.77
C THR A 141 -24.22 -22.47 19.05
N PRO A 142 -25.02 -22.86 20.06
CA PRO A 142 -25.47 -24.24 20.20
C PRO A 142 -26.71 -24.43 19.33
N LEU A 143 -26.53 -24.83 18.07
CA LEU A 143 -27.62 -25.34 17.23
C LEU A 143 -27.65 -26.87 17.31
N TRP A 144 -28.01 -27.35 18.51
CA TRP A 144 -28.39 -28.73 18.78
C TRP A 144 -29.91 -28.89 18.60
N VAL A 145 -30.40 -28.75 17.37
CA VAL A 145 -31.66 -29.33 16.84
C VAL A 145 -31.49 -29.20 15.31
N LEU A 146 -31.54 -30.18 14.40
CA LEU A 146 -32.45 -31.31 14.26
C LEU A 146 -32.08 -32.11 12.98
N TRP A 147 -31.54 -33.33 13.08
CA TRP A 147 -32.04 -34.46 12.26
C TRP A 147 -31.72 -35.79 12.96
N PRO A 148 -32.72 -36.63 13.24
CA PRO A 148 -32.61 -37.81 14.09
C PRO A 148 -32.19 -39.07 13.32
N ALA A 149 -31.90 -40.09 14.13
CA ALA A 149 -31.58 -41.47 13.79
C ALA A 149 -32.35 -42.09 12.62
N ALA A 150 -31.66 -42.94 11.87
CA ALA A 150 -32.24 -44.06 11.14
C ALA A 150 -31.49 -45.34 11.55
N ASP A 151 -32.25 -46.28 12.10
CA ASP A 151 -31.87 -47.66 12.42
C ASP A 151 -31.26 -48.39 11.21
N ASN A 152 -30.19 -49.17 11.44
CA ASN A 152 -30.08 -50.62 11.16
C ASN A 152 -28.66 -51.12 11.49
#